data_AF-A0A8S1YF69-F1
#
_entry.id   AF-A0A8S1YF69-F1
#
_cell.length_a   1.000
_cell.length_b   1.000
_cell.length_c   1.000
_cell.angle_alpha   90.00
_cell.angle_beta   90.00
_cell.angle_gamma   90.00
#
_symmetry.space_group_name_H-M   'P 1'
#
loop_
_entity.id
_entity.type
_entity.pdbx_description
1 polymer ?
#
loop_
_entity_poly.entity_id
_entity_poly.type
_entity_poly.pdbx_seq_one_letter_code
_entity_poly.pdbx_strand_id
1 'polypeptide(L)'
;MVFAEFYIDWADTYQGNLGQSFMQIYNKWIEIYLINLAKIPRLAECYRINTRAMSRQLPSVILFEDGEEAQRFPLIDEKPNKIPKVLKYGQKELQSYFDLEKGYLATRDL
;
A
#
# COMPACT_ATOMS: atom_id res chain seq x y z
N MET A 1 -4.42 -4.12 13.01
CA MET A 1 -3.62 -3.48 11.94
C MET A 1 -4.29 -3.74 10.61
N VAL A 2 -4.29 -2.75 9.72
CA VAL A 2 -4.90 -2.87 8.38
C VAL A 2 -3.88 -2.48 7.32
N PHE A 3 -3.76 -3.27 6.27
CA PHE A 3 -2.90 -2.99 5.12
C PHE A 3 -3.76 -2.85 3.87
N ALA A 4 -3.91 -1.62 3.39
CA ALA A 4 -4.78 -1.30 2.27
C ALA A 4 -3.97 -1.00 1.01
N GLU A 5 -4.23 -1.73 -0.07
CA GLU A 5 -3.72 -1.46 -1.40
C GLU A 5 -4.78 -0.76 -2.24
N PHE A 6 -4.53 0.51 -2.56
CA PHE A 6 -5.33 1.36 -3.41
C PHE A 6 -4.80 1.31 -4.84
N TYR A 7 -5.59 0.79 -5.77
CA TYR A 7 -5.14 0.53 -7.14
C TYR A 7 -6.17 0.97 -8.19
N ILE A 8 -5.73 1.00 -9.45
CA ILE A 8 -6.60 1.09 -10.63
C ILE A 8 -6.07 0.12 -11.68
N ASP A 9 -6.97 -0.55 -12.41
CA ASP A 9 -6.65 -1.65 -13.32
C ASP A 9 -5.68 -1.26 -14.45
N TRP A 10 -5.74 -0.01 -14.93
CA TRP A 10 -4.87 0.46 -16.02
C TRP A 10 -3.47 0.90 -15.57
N ALA A 11 -3.21 1.04 -14.27
CA ALA A 11 -1.91 1.53 -13.79
C ALA A 11 -0.85 0.43 -13.98
N ASP A 12 0.09 0.63 -14.92
CA ASP A 12 1.12 -0.35 -15.35
C ASP A 12 1.99 -0.92 -14.21
N THR A 13 2.03 -0.25 -13.06
CA THR A 13 2.74 -0.69 -11.84
C THR A 13 1.99 -1.75 -11.05
N TYR A 14 0.70 -1.98 -11.34
CA TYR A 14 -0.12 -3.00 -10.72
C TYR A 14 0.03 -4.33 -11.45
N GLN A 15 0.95 -5.18 -10.98
CA GLN A 15 1.05 -6.57 -11.45
C GLN A 15 0.02 -7.51 -10.78
N GLY A 16 -1.10 -6.98 -10.26
CA GLY A 16 -2.24 -7.76 -9.78
C GLY A 16 -2.05 -8.61 -8.52
N ASN A 17 -0.81 -8.77 -8.04
CA ASN A 17 -0.46 -9.86 -7.13
C ASN A 17 0.06 -9.42 -5.76
N LEU A 18 0.36 -8.14 -5.54
CA LEU A 18 1.04 -7.70 -4.32
C LEU A 18 0.21 -7.99 -3.05
N GLY A 19 -0.98 -7.40 -2.94
CA GLY A 19 -1.83 -7.62 -1.77
C GLY A 19 -2.32 -9.06 -1.63
N GLN A 20 -2.49 -9.80 -2.74
CA GLN A 20 -2.79 -11.23 -2.73
C GLN A 20 -1.64 -12.06 -2.14
N SER A 21 -0.39 -11.77 -2.50
CA SER A 21 0.78 -12.41 -1.90
C SER A 21 0.91 -12.11 -0.41
N PHE A 22 0.60 -10.88 0.01
CA PHE A 22 0.63 -10.50 1.43
C PHE A 22 -0.48 -11.20 2.21
N MET A 23 -1.67 -11.34 1.63
CA MET A 23 -2.78 -12.10 2.21
C MET A 23 -2.41 -13.55 2.51
N GLN A 24 -1.65 -14.20 1.63
CA GLN A 24 -1.24 -15.60 1.86
C GLN A 24 -0.32 -15.76 3.08
N ILE A 25 0.43 -14.71 3.45
CA ILE A 25 1.46 -14.79 4.50
C ILE A 25 0.96 -14.21 5.82
N TYR A 26 0.27 -13.07 5.79
CA TYR A 26 -0.01 -12.25 6.97
C TYR A 26 -1.49 -12.18 7.37
N ASN A 27 -2.42 -12.87 6.68
CA ASN A 27 -3.86 -12.76 6.94
C ASN A 27 -4.32 -13.10 8.37
N LYS A 28 -3.50 -13.81 9.15
CA LYS A 28 -3.80 -14.10 10.57
C LYS A 28 -3.46 -12.95 11.51
N TRP A 29 -2.65 -12.00 11.06
CA TRP A 29 -2.11 -10.92 11.87
C TRP A 29 -2.56 -9.53 11.39
N ILE A 30 -2.68 -9.34 10.07
CA ILE A 30 -3.10 -8.08 9.46
C ILE A 30 -4.31 -8.33 8.57
N GLU A 31 -5.32 -7.46 8.68
CA GLU A 31 -6.40 -7.40 7.70
C GLU A 31 -5.91 -6.69 6.44
N ILE A 32 -6.13 -7.30 5.28
CA ILE A 32 -5.68 -6.75 3.99
C ILE A 32 -6.88 -6.40 3.13
N TYR A 33 -6.87 -5.19 2.57
CA TYR A 33 -7.92 -4.70 1.69
C TYR A 33 -7.35 -4.29 0.34
N LEU A 34 -7.98 -4.76 -0.75
CA LEU A 34 -7.67 -4.34 -2.11
C LEU A 34 -8.79 -3.42 -2.60
N ILE A 35 -8.46 -2.16 -2.85
CA ILE A 35 -9.43 -1.10 -3.10
C ILE A 35 -9.20 -0.53 -4.50
N ASN A 36 -10.13 -0.81 -5.40
CA ASN A 36 -10.11 -0.23 -6.74
C ASN A 36 -10.68 1.21 -6.70
N LEU A 37 -9.80 2.20 -6.84
CA LEU A 37 -10.15 3.62 -6.79
C LEU A 37 -11.02 4.08 -7.97
N ALA A 38 -11.04 3.35 -9.09
CA ALA A 38 -11.97 3.65 -10.18
C ALA A 38 -13.43 3.33 -9.79
N LYS A 39 -13.64 2.41 -8.84
CA LYS A 39 -14.98 2.06 -8.33
C LYS A 39 -15.42 2.95 -7.17
N ILE A 40 -14.47 3.49 -6.40
CA ILE A 40 -14.75 4.30 -5.21
C ILE A 40 -13.84 5.56 -5.20
N PRO A 41 -14.06 6.51 -6.13
CA PRO A 41 -13.14 7.64 -6.34
C PRO A 41 -13.01 8.56 -5.13
N ARG A 42 -14.05 8.68 -4.30
CA ARG A 42 -14.02 9.48 -3.05
C ARG A 42 -12.88 9.06 -2.11
N LEU A 43 -12.48 7.79 -2.09
CA LEU A 43 -11.37 7.34 -1.25
C LEU A 43 -10.03 7.92 -1.70
N ALA A 44 -9.86 8.18 -3.01
CA ALA A 44 -8.65 8.83 -3.50
C ALA A 44 -8.50 10.24 -2.91
N GLU A 45 -9.61 10.98 -2.77
CA GLU A 45 -9.61 12.30 -2.14
C GLU A 45 -9.33 12.20 -0.64
N CYS A 46 -10.02 11.30 0.07
CA CYS A 46 -9.84 11.11 1.51
C CYS A 46 -8.39 10.80 1.89
N TYR A 47 -7.72 9.95 1.11
CA TYR A 47 -6.34 9.53 1.36
C TYR A 47 -5.29 10.33 0.57
N ARG A 48 -5.72 11.40 -0.11
CA ARG A 48 -4.87 12.31 -0.91
C ARG A 48 -4.04 11.58 -1.98
N ILE A 49 -4.64 10.60 -2.65
CA ILE A 49 -4.03 9.80 -3.70
C ILE A 49 -4.37 10.41 -5.06
N ASN A 50 -3.35 10.86 -5.80
CA ASN A 50 -3.50 11.33 -7.17
C ASN A 50 -3.56 10.13 -8.13
N THR A 51 -4.71 9.94 -8.77
CA THR A 51 -4.98 8.80 -9.65
C THR A 51 -4.58 9.01 -11.11
N ARG A 52 -3.94 10.13 -11.48
CA ARG A 52 -3.51 10.38 -12.86
C ARG A 52 -2.31 9.49 -13.23
N ALA A 53 -2.22 9.04 -14.48
CA ALA A 53 -1.18 8.10 -14.92
C ALA A 53 0.26 8.54 -14.63
N MET A 54 0.54 9.84 -14.71
CA MET A 54 1.87 10.41 -14.47
C MET A 54 2.14 10.76 -13.00
N SER A 55 1.19 10.52 -12.08
CA SER A 55 1.30 10.89 -10.67
C SER A 55 2.33 10.04 -9.92
N ARG A 56 2.56 8.80 -10.39
CA ARG A 56 3.40 7.78 -9.74
C ARG A 56 2.91 7.37 -8.34
N GLN A 57 1.66 7.70 -7.99
CA GLN A 57 1.06 7.33 -6.71
C GLN A 57 0.25 6.04 -6.78
N LEU A 58 0.22 5.35 -7.93
CA LEU A 58 -0.50 4.09 -8.08
C LEU A 58 0.47 2.91 -8.29
N PRO A 59 0.16 1.72 -7.74
CA PRO A 59 -0.74 1.55 -6.59
C PRO A 59 -0.20 2.34 -5.38
N SER A 60 -1.08 2.74 -4.46
CA SER A 60 -0.69 3.26 -3.14
C SER A 60 -0.98 2.18 -2.10
N VAL A 61 -0.05 1.94 -1.21
CA VAL A 61 -0.18 1.00 -0.11
C VAL A 61 -0.06 1.77 1.20
N ILE A 62 -1.04 1.61 2.08
CA ILE A 62 -1.11 2.30 3.37
C ILE A 62 -1.29 1.28 4.49
N LEU A 63 -0.42 1.35 5.49
CA LEU A 63 -0.54 0.62 6.76
C LEU A 63 -1.24 1.52 7.77
N PHE A 64 -2.30 1.00 8.37
CA PHE A 64 -3.03 1.63 9.46
C PHE A 64 -2.82 0.87 10.76
N GLU A 65 -2.49 1.62 11.80
CA GLU A 65 -2.35 1.16 13.18
C GLU A 65 -3.28 2.01 14.06
N ASP A 66 -4.07 1.35 14.91
CA ASP A 66 -5.06 2.01 15.78
C ASP A 66 -6.03 2.97 15.06
N GLY A 67 -6.33 2.68 13.79
CA GLY A 67 -7.25 3.46 12.95
C GLY A 67 -6.61 4.67 12.26
N GLU A 68 -5.34 4.95 12.54
CA GLU A 68 -4.58 6.06 11.96
C GLU A 68 -3.59 5.55 10.92
N GLU A 69 -3.21 6.42 9.99
CA GLU A 69 -2.17 6.11 9.00
C GLU A 69 -0.79 6.09 9.66
N ALA A 70 -0.21 4.90 9.79
CA ALA A 70 1.13 4.74 10.35
C ALA A 70 2.22 4.94 9.28
N GLN A 71 2.00 4.40 8.09
CA GLN A 71 2.99 4.43 7.01
C GLN A 71 2.35 4.25 5.64
N ARG A 72 2.92 4.89 4.61
CA ARG A 72 2.50 4.69 3.22
C ARG A 72 3.65 4.50 2.24
N PHE A 73 3.32 3.90 1.09
CA PHE A 73 4.19 3.78 -0.07
C PHE A 73 3.37 3.92 -1.36
N PRO A 74 3.80 4.75 -2.34
CA PRO A 74 4.95 5.64 -2.28
C PRO A 74 4.76 6.77 -1.27
N LEU A 75 5.88 7.32 -0.80
CA LEU A 75 5.86 8.55 -0.02
C LEU A 75 5.32 9.69 -0.89
N ILE A 76 4.41 10.48 -0.32
CA ILE A 76 3.97 11.73 -0.92
C ILE A 76 4.83 12.83 -0.29
N ASP A 77 5.79 13.35 -1.05
CA ASP A 77 6.57 14.51 -0.60
C ASP A 77 5.66 15.75 -0.67
N GLU A 78 5.55 16.49 0.44
CA GLU A 78 4.75 17.72 0.49
C GLU A 78 5.37 18.84 -0.37
N LYS A 79 6.63 18.67 -0.81
CA LYS A 79 7.27 19.59 -1.75
C LYS A 79 6.82 19.31 -3.19
N PRO A 80 6.50 20.35 -3.99
CA PRO A 80 5.47 20.21 -5.03
C PRO A 80 5.83 19.38 -6.26
N ASN A 81 7.00 18.73 -6.38
CA ASN A 81 7.43 18.27 -7.71
C ASN A 81 8.27 16.99 -7.80
N LYS A 82 8.50 16.22 -6.73
CA LYS A 82 9.30 14.99 -6.86
C LYS A 82 8.79 13.85 -5.99
N ILE A 83 7.76 13.15 -6.50
CA ILE A 83 7.53 11.77 -6.06
C ILE A 83 8.61 10.89 -6.73
N PRO A 84 9.46 10.20 -5.94
CA PRO A 84 10.45 9.28 -6.48
C PRO A 84 9.78 8.29 -7.42
N LYS A 85 10.40 8.02 -8.57
CA LYS A 85 9.88 6.99 -9.46
C LYS A 85 10.06 5.64 -8.77
N VAL A 86 8.97 5.07 -8.28
CA VAL A 86 8.94 3.68 -7.84
C VAL A 86 9.10 2.81 -9.08
N LEU A 87 10.25 2.13 -9.18
CA LEU A 87 10.57 1.30 -10.33
C LEU A 87 9.94 -0.10 -10.23
N LYS A 88 9.74 -0.62 -9.01
CA LYS A 88 9.09 -1.92 -8.76
C LYS A 88 8.40 -1.93 -7.39
N TYR A 89 7.19 -2.49 -7.35
CA TYR A 89 6.50 -2.89 -6.12
C TYR A 89 6.88 -4.33 -5.80
N GLY A 90 8.12 -4.53 -5.36
CA GLY A 90 8.61 -5.87 -4.99
C GLY A 90 8.10 -6.26 -3.60
N GLN A 91 7.66 -7.52 -3.46
CA GLN A 91 7.11 -8.03 -2.22
C GLN A 91 8.10 -7.91 -1.05
N LYS A 92 9.36 -8.31 -1.26
CA LYS A 92 10.40 -8.29 -0.21
C LYS A 92 10.73 -6.88 0.25
N GLU A 93 10.82 -5.96 -0.71
CA GLU A 93 11.10 -4.55 -0.47
C GLU A 93 9.99 -3.92 0.37
N LEU A 94 8.73 -4.21 0.05
CA LEU A 94 7.59 -3.70 0.81
C LEU A 94 7.45 -4.38 2.18
N GLN A 95 7.70 -5.69 2.28
CA GLN A 95 7.77 -6.38 3.58
C GLN A 95 8.79 -5.73 4.50
N SER A 96 10.00 -5.45 3.99
CA SER A 96 11.05 -4.78 4.75
C SER A 96 10.71 -3.33 5.06
N TYR A 97 10.12 -2.59 4.11
CA TYR A 97 9.75 -1.19 4.30
C TYR A 97 8.72 -1.03 5.43
N PHE A 98 7.69 -1.87 5.45
CA PHE A 98 6.63 -1.85 6.46
C PHE A 98 6.94 -2.68 7.73
N ASP A 99 8.16 -3.21 7.86
CA ASP A 99 8.61 -4.05 9.00
C ASP A 99 7.65 -5.22 9.34
N LEU A 100 6.99 -5.80 8.33
CA LEU A 100 5.90 -6.77 8.52
C LEU A 100 6.39 -8.10 9.08
N GLU A 101 7.61 -8.52 8.74
CA GLU A 101 8.16 -9.79 9.21
C GLU A 101 8.45 -9.77 10.72
N LYS A 102 9.06 -8.70 11.21
CA LYS A 102 9.36 -8.54 12.63
C LYS A 102 8.09 -8.47 13.47
N GLY A 103 7.09 -7.69 13.03
CA GLY A 103 5.80 -7.62 13.71
C GLY A 103 5.07 -8.97 13.70
N TYR A 104 5.06 -9.67 12.57
CA TYR A 104 4.46 -11.01 12.48
C TYR A 104 5.13 -12.02 13.42
N LEU A 105 6.48 -12.08 13.44
CA LEU A 105 7.22 -12.99 14.32
C LEU A 105 6.97 -12.69 15.80
N ALA A 106 6.91 -11.41 16.20
CA ALA A 106 6.64 -11.03 17.58
C ALA A 106 5.27 -11.52 18.10
N THR A 107 4.30 -11.72 17.21
CA THR A 107 2.98 -12.26 17.60
C THR A 107 2.90 -13.78 17.65
N ARG A 108 3.91 -14.50 17.12
CA ARG A 108 3.96 -15.97 17.15
C ARG A 108 4.53 -16.52 18.46
N ASP A 109 5.18 -15.68 19.24
CA ASP A 109 5.74 -16.01 20.56
C ASP A 109 4.79 -15.66 21.73
N LEU A 110 3.55 -15.24 21.42
CA LEU A 110 2.44 -15.00 22.35
C LEU A 110 1.44 -16.16 22.31
#